data_AF-A0A838WP38-F1
#
_entry.id   AF-A0A838WP38-F1
#
_cell.length_a   1.000
_cell.length_b   1.000
_cell.length_c   1.000
_cell.angle_alpha   90.00
_cell.angle_beta   90.00
_cell.angle_gamma   90.00
#
_symmetry.space_group_name_H-M   'P 1'
#
loop_
_entity.id
_entity.type
_entity.pdbx_description
1 polymer ?
#
loop_
_entity_poly.entity_id
_entity_poly.type
_entity_poly.pdbx_seq_one_letter_code
_entity_poly.pdbx_strand_id
1 'polypeptide(L)'
;ASRARLNNAVNYLPESVGLAIIGANLQEESSINKLWQQATTTIYGSPTIGTRRLLPHLWEIQEQLGITLANDIFSWIDGEYALGIFPSLEDNTHWTLIVENSPSLIQGIAHLNTVAVKQGFNVSSFPLNDQTIFAWTKLKFLNKVVDAQIIGLHTTVDNYEIFASDILTMEKILTHQENPLTQNRQFKTAAGHRSQTNQGYVYIDWQKSQRFLESQQPLVPLGELFAQPLFKNLRSLTINNYGQNPGMWKGGVFFQLKD
;
A
#
# COMPACT_ATOMS: atom_id res chain seq x y z
N ALA A 1 13.46 -11.55 25.74
CA ALA A 1 13.85 -11.56 24.32
C ALA A 1 12.58 -11.60 23.49
N SER A 2 12.10 -10.45 23.00
CA SER A 2 10.96 -10.43 22.08
C SER A 2 11.44 -10.99 20.74
N ARG A 3 10.90 -12.15 20.35
CA ARG A 3 10.98 -12.55 18.94
C ARG A 3 10.25 -11.46 18.15
N ALA A 4 10.91 -10.85 17.18
CA ALA A 4 10.24 -9.97 16.24
C ALA A 4 9.02 -10.74 15.69
N ARG A 5 7.81 -10.25 15.96
CA ARG A 5 6.61 -10.83 15.35
C ARG A 5 6.79 -10.69 13.84
N LEU A 6 6.70 -11.81 13.14
CA LEU A 6 6.58 -11.80 11.69
C LEU A 6 5.21 -11.18 11.40
N ASN A 7 5.23 -9.99 10.80
CA ASN A 7 4.01 -9.39 10.25
C ASN A 7 3.39 -10.41 9.29
N ASN A 8 2.16 -10.84 9.57
CA ASN A 8 1.44 -11.82 8.76
C ASN A 8 0.58 -11.16 7.70
N ALA A 9 0.31 -9.86 7.80
CA ALA A 9 -0.38 -9.09 6.76
C ALA A 9 0.32 -9.23 5.39
N VAL A 10 1.66 -9.30 5.35
CA VAL A 10 2.41 -9.52 4.09
C VAL A 10 2.13 -10.88 3.43
N ASN A 11 1.61 -11.87 4.15
CA ASN A 11 1.26 -13.17 3.54
C ASN A 11 0.07 -13.07 2.57
N TYR A 12 -0.72 -12.00 2.64
CA TYR A 12 -1.82 -11.74 1.72
C TYR A 12 -1.37 -10.91 0.50
N LEU A 13 -0.16 -10.34 0.49
CA LEU A 13 0.35 -9.62 -0.68
C LEU A 13 0.76 -10.61 -1.77
N PRO A 14 0.23 -10.51 -3.01
CA PRO A 14 0.67 -11.31 -4.14
C PRO A 14 2.11 -10.98 -4.55
N GLU A 15 2.82 -11.94 -5.16
CA GLU A 15 4.19 -11.68 -5.62
C GLU A 15 4.28 -10.66 -6.76
N SER A 16 3.21 -10.38 -7.50
CA SER A 16 3.16 -9.32 -8.51
C SER A 16 3.26 -7.90 -7.94
N VAL A 17 3.13 -7.71 -6.63
CA VAL A 17 3.37 -6.42 -5.98
C VAL A 17 4.78 -5.92 -6.30
N GLY A 18 4.86 -4.70 -6.83
CA GLY A 18 6.12 -4.05 -7.20
C GLY A 18 6.65 -3.11 -6.12
N LEU A 19 5.76 -2.53 -5.31
CA LEU A 19 6.12 -1.73 -4.14
C LEU A 19 5.27 -2.17 -2.95
N ALA A 20 5.89 -2.45 -1.82
CA ALA A 20 5.22 -2.82 -0.59
C ALA A 20 5.68 -1.95 0.59
N ILE A 21 4.76 -1.52 1.45
CA ILE A 21 5.07 -0.93 2.77
C ILE A 21 4.50 -1.84 3.84
N ILE A 22 5.36 -2.36 4.70
CA ILE A 22 5.00 -3.43 5.63
C ILE A 22 5.54 -3.05 7.01
N GLY A 23 4.70 -3.14 8.04
CA GLY A 23 5.11 -2.79 9.39
C GLY A 23 4.07 -3.11 10.43
N ALA A 24 4.32 -2.68 11.65
CA ALA A 24 3.35 -2.76 12.73
C ALA A 24 3.37 -1.42 13.45
N ASN A 25 2.20 -0.86 13.72
CA ASN A 25 2.10 0.35 14.54
C ASN A 25 2.38 -0.05 15.99
N LEU A 26 3.58 0.28 16.48
CA LEU A 26 4.04 -0.08 17.83
C LEU A 26 3.91 1.08 18.84
N GLN A 27 3.48 2.27 18.42
CA GLN A 27 3.35 3.50 19.23
C GLN A 27 2.20 4.40 18.72
N GLU A 28 1.79 5.40 19.52
CA GLU A 28 0.62 6.29 19.34
C GLU A 28 0.57 7.06 17.99
N GLU A 29 1.69 7.18 17.27
CA GLU A 29 1.70 7.73 15.92
C GLU A 29 1.74 6.62 14.86
N SER A 30 0.79 6.68 13.91
CA SER A 30 0.68 5.76 12.77
C SER A 30 2.02 5.59 12.04
N SER A 31 2.68 4.45 12.26
CA SER A 31 4.00 4.14 11.69
C SER A 31 3.91 3.96 10.17
N ILE A 32 2.76 3.52 9.65
CA ILE A 32 2.49 3.50 8.20
C ILE A 32 2.52 4.91 7.59
N ASN A 33 1.93 5.92 8.25
CA ASN A 33 1.96 7.30 7.74
C ASN A 33 3.41 7.82 7.62
N LYS A 34 4.24 7.55 8.63
CA LYS A 34 5.67 7.92 8.61
C LYS A 34 6.42 7.24 7.48
N LEU A 35 6.25 5.92 7.31
CA LEU A 35 6.90 5.17 6.23
C LEU A 35 6.42 5.61 4.86
N TRP A 36 5.12 5.89 4.71
CA TRP A 36 4.56 6.43 3.48
C TRP A 36 5.20 7.77 3.12
N GLN A 37 5.24 8.71 4.07
CA GLN A 37 5.88 10.02 3.88
C GLN A 37 7.37 9.89 3.54
N GLN A 38 8.08 9.00 4.22
CA GLN A 38 9.49 8.75 3.95
C GLN A 38 9.71 8.19 2.54
N ALA A 39 8.96 7.17 2.14
CA ALA A 39 9.08 6.54 0.84
C ALA A 39 8.77 7.52 -0.30
N THR A 40 7.65 8.23 -0.20
CA THR A 40 7.22 9.21 -1.19
C THR A 40 8.17 10.41 -1.27
N THR A 41 8.70 10.90 -0.14
CA THR A 41 9.73 11.95 -0.12
C THR A 41 11.04 11.44 -0.73
N THR A 42 11.45 10.21 -0.44
CA THR A 42 12.69 9.63 -1.00
C THR A 42 12.60 9.50 -2.51
N ILE A 43 11.45 9.07 -3.05
CA ILE A 43 11.26 8.80 -4.48
C ILE A 43 10.95 10.08 -5.27
N TYR A 44 10.10 10.95 -4.73
CA TYR A 44 9.51 12.09 -5.46
C TYR A 44 9.82 13.47 -4.85
N GLY A 45 10.58 13.53 -3.75
CA GLY A 45 10.92 14.77 -3.05
C GLY A 45 9.77 15.36 -2.22
N SER A 46 8.55 14.83 -2.29
CA SER A 46 7.39 15.31 -1.55
C SER A 46 6.35 14.20 -1.32
N PRO A 47 5.76 14.08 -0.11
CA PRO A 47 4.68 13.13 0.15
C PRO A 47 3.45 13.35 -0.72
N THR A 48 3.05 14.61 -0.90
CA THR A 48 1.89 14.98 -1.72
C THR A 48 2.09 14.60 -3.17
N ILE A 49 3.24 14.96 -3.75
CA ILE A 49 3.57 14.62 -5.13
C ILE A 49 3.67 13.10 -5.29
N GLY A 50 4.37 12.42 -4.38
CA GLY A 50 4.53 10.98 -4.45
C GLY A 50 3.20 10.23 -4.33
N THR A 51 2.28 10.70 -3.48
CA THR A 51 0.94 10.10 -3.38
C THR A 51 0.16 10.28 -4.67
N ARG A 52 0.13 11.49 -5.23
CA ARG A 52 -0.57 11.79 -6.49
C ARG A 52 -0.01 11.00 -7.68
N ARG A 53 1.30 10.70 -7.67
CA ARG A 53 1.97 9.94 -8.74
C ARG A 53 1.83 8.43 -8.59
N LEU A 54 1.96 7.91 -7.36
CA LEU A 54 1.86 6.47 -7.10
C LEU A 54 0.42 5.97 -7.10
N LEU A 55 -0.52 6.80 -6.65
CA LEU A 55 -1.92 6.41 -6.45
C LEU A 55 -2.86 7.51 -6.99
N PRO A 56 -2.83 7.82 -8.30
CA PRO A 56 -3.55 8.95 -8.87
C PRO A 56 -5.07 8.88 -8.64
N HIS A 57 -5.70 7.72 -8.85
CA HIS A 57 -7.14 7.59 -8.61
C HIS A 57 -7.50 7.68 -7.13
N LEU A 58 -6.66 7.15 -6.23
CA LEU A 58 -6.90 7.31 -4.79
C LEU A 58 -6.75 8.78 -4.37
N TRP A 59 -5.86 9.54 -5.03
CA TRP A 59 -5.77 10.99 -4.84
C TRP A 59 -7.07 11.70 -5.27
N GLU A 60 -7.59 11.39 -6.46
CA GLU A 60 -8.85 11.94 -6.94
C GLU A 60 -10.03 11.60 -6.01
N ILE A 61 -10.08 10.37 -5.51
CA ILE A 61 -11.11 9.93 -4.56
C ILE A 61 -10.99 10.70 -3.23
N GLN A 62 -9.77 10.90 -2.71
CA GLN A 62 -9.54 11.73 -1.52
C GLN A 62 -10.06 13.16 -1.72
N GLU A 63 -9.79 13.77 -2.87
CA GLU A 63 -10.29 15.11 -3.19
C GLU A 63 -11.82 15.15 -3.30
N GLN A 64 -12.43 14.15 -3.92
CA GLN A 64 -13.90 14.05 -4.02
C GLN A 64 -14.57 13.82 -2.67
N LEU A 65 -13.94 13.03 -1.79
CA LEU A 65 -14.48 12.71 -0.48
C LEU A 65 -14.17 13.77 0.58
N GLY A 66 -13.18 14.63 0.32
CA GLY A 66 -12.67 15.60 1.29
C GLY A 66 -11.91 14.94 2.46
N ILE A 67 -11.21 13.84 2.18
CA ILE A 67 -10.46 13.06 3.18
C ILE A 67 -8.97 13.00 2.82
N THR A 68 -8.16 12.52 3.76
CA THR A 68 -6.73 12.27 3.52
C THR A 68 -6.32 10.88 4.03
N LEU A 69 -5.36 10.25 3.35
CA LEU A 69 -4.75 8.99 3.79
C LEU A 69 -4.25 9.10 5.23
N ALA A 70 -3.55 10.19 5.56
CA ALA A 70 -2.96 10.36 6.88
C ALA A 70 -3.99 10.41 8.02
N ASN A 71 -5.05 11.21 7.86
CA ASN A 71 -5.99 11.49 8.96
C ASN A 71 -7.20 10.58 8.96
N ASP A 72 -7.63 10.08 7.80
CA ASP A 72 -8.90 9.36 7.65
C ASP A 72 -8.72 7.86 7.35
N ILE A 73 -7.49 7.41 7.08
CA ILE A 73 -7.19 5.99 6.81
C ILE A 73 -6.07 5.48 7.72
N PHE A 74 -4.87 6.06 7.63
CA PHE A 74 -3.70 5.63 8.39
C PHE A 74 -3.81 5.88 9.90
N SER A 75 -4.62 6.84 10.33
CA SER A 75 -4.76 7.24 11.74
C SER A 75 -5.36 6.16 12.64
N TRP A 76 -6.25 5.32 12.10
CA TRP A 76 -6.92 4.25 12.84
C TRP A 76 -6.31 2.87 12.62
N ILE A 77 -5.25 2.79 11.81
CA ILE A 77 -4.47 1.56 11.66
C ILE A 77 -3.75 1.31 12.98
N ASP A 78 -4.04 0.19 13.62
CA ASP A 78 -3.41 -0.26 14.84
C ASP A 78 -3.08 -1.74 14.67
N GLY A 79 -1.86 -2.14 14.99
CA GLY A 79 -1.34 -3.49 14.70
C GLY A 79 -0.61 -3.62 13.36
N GLU A 80 -0.60 -4.84 12.82
CA GLU A 80 0.11 -5.21 11.59
C GLU A 80 -0.55 -4.65 10.33
N TYR A 81 0.25 -4.18 9.38
CA TYR A 81 -0.25 -3.72 8.08
C TYR A 81 0.68 -4.09 6.93
N ALA A 82 0.12 -4.17 5.73
CA ALA A 82 0.83 -4.33 4.47
C ALA A 82 0.10 -3.57 3.35
N LEU A 83 0.70 -2.52 2.82
CA LEU A 83 0.26 -1.81 1.62
C LEU A 83 1.02 -2.36 0.43
N GLY A 84 0.32 -2.84 -0.60
CA GLY A 84 0.90 -3.26 -1.87
C GLY A 84 0.43 -2.36 -3.02
N ILE A 85 1.37 -1.97 -3.88
CA ILE A 85 1.10 -1.26 -5.13
C ILE A 85 1.53 -2.15 -6.28
N PHE A 86 0.63 -2.35 -7.24
CA PHE A 86 0.86 -3.09 -8.46
C PHE A 86 1.23 -2.08 -9.57
N PRO A 87 2.51 -2.02 -9.99
CA PRO A 87 2.92 -1.08 -11.02
C PRO A 87 2.16 -1.37 -12.32
N SER A 88 1.51 -0.35 -12.86
CA SER A 88 0.86 -0.41 -14.17
C SER A 88 1.30 0.80 -15.00
N LEU A 89 1.51 0.59 -16.30
CA LEU A 89 1.74 1.68 -17.25
C LEU A 89 0.42 2.28 -17.75
N GLU A 90 -0.70 1.62 -17.47
CA GLU A 90 -2.04 2.14 -17.69
C GLU A 90 -2.43 3.08 -16.55
N ASP A 91 -3.37 4.00 -16.80
CA ASP A 91 -3.75 5.06 -15.84
C ASP A 91 -4.22 4.50 -14.48
N ASN A 92 -4.71 3.26 -14.45
CA ASN A 92 -5.16 2.59 -13.23
C ASN A 92 -4.01 1.90 -12.48
N THR A 93 -3.36 2.62 -11.57
CA THR A 93 -2.50 1.95 -10.59
C THR A 93 -3.35 1.21 -9.56
N HIS A 94 -3.23 -0.11 -9.53
CA HIS A 94 -3.94 -0.96 -8.58
C HIS A 94 -3.19 -1.01 -7.25
N TRP A 95 -3.94 -1.13 -6.15
CA TRP A 95 -3.39 -1.19 -4.81
C TRP A 95 -4.23 -2.10 -3.90
N THR A 96 -3.58 -2.61 -2.87
CA THR A 96 -4.24 -3.30 -1.76
C THR A 96 -3.64 -2.85 -0.44
N LEU A 97 -4.46 -2.76 0.60
CA LEU A 97 -4.04 -2.48 1.95
C LEU A 97 -4.61 -3.57 2.87
N ILE A 98 -3.73 -4.29 3.55
CA ILE A 98 -4.09 -5.35 4.50
C ILE A 98 -3.78 -4.84 5.89
N VAL A 99 -4.75 -4.93 6.79
CA VAL A 99 -4.66 -4.37 8.14
C VAL A 99 -5.19 -5.36 9.16
N GLU A 100 -4.49 -5.51 10.26
CA GLU A 100 -4.95 -6.28 11.40
C GLU A 100 -6.25 -5.69 11.97
N ASN A 101 -7.21 -6.57 12.27
CA ASN A 101 -8.48 -6.15 12.84
C ASN A 101 -8.29 -5.52 14.22
N SER A 102 -8.91 -4.35 14.41
CA SER A 102 -8.91 -3.63 15.70
C SER A 102 -10.22 -2.86 15.89
N PRO A 103 -10.58 -2.48 17.13
CA PRO A 103 -11.74 -1.62 17.36
C PRO A 103 -11.65 -0.27 16.62
N SER A 104 -10.45 0.30 16.50
CA SER A 104 -10.20 1.55 15.78
C SER A 104 -10.47 1.42 14.28
N LEU A 105 -10.08 0.30 13.68
CA LEU A 105 -10.36 -0.02 12.27
C LEU A 105 -11.87 -0.05 11.98
N ILE A 106 -12.65 -0.71 12.84
CA ILE A 106 -14.12 -0.80 12.68
C ILE A 106 -14.74 0.62 12.67
N GLN A 107 -14.29 1.48 13.59
CA GLN A 107 -14.73 2.88 13.64
C GLN A 107 -14.25 3.67 12.41
N GLY A 108 -13.03 3.43 11.94
CA GLY A 108 -12.48 4.01 10.73
C GLY A 108 -13.31 3.68 9.48
N ILE A 109 -13.66 2.40 9.28
CA ILE A 109 -14.53 1.97 8.17
C ILE A 109 -15.91 2.62 8.28
N ALA A 110 -16.50 2.68 9.48
CA ALA A 110 -17.79 3.33 9.69
C ALA A 110 -17.75 4.84 9.36
N HIS A 111 -16.64 5.52 9.70
CA HIS A 111 -16.39 6.91 9.30
C HIS A 111 -16.30 7.04 7.78
N LEU A 112 -15.51 6.20 7.11
CA LEU A 112 -15.40 6.19 5.64
C LEU A 112 -16.75 5.94 4.96
N ASN A 113 -17.56 5.01 5.46
CA ASN A 113 -18.93 4.77 4.99
C ASN A 113 -19.79 6.03 5.09
N THR A 114 -19.71 6.73 6.23
CA THR A 114 -20.45 7.96 6.47
C THR A 114 -20.03 9.06 5.51
N VAL A 115 -18.73 9.23 5.27
CA VAL A 115 -18.19 10.22 4.33
C VAL A 115 -18.62 9.89 2.90
N ALA A 116 -18.46 8.63 2.48
CA ALA A 116 -18.84 8.17 1.15
C ALA A 116 -20.32 8.44 0.85
N VAL A 117 -21.22 8.06 1.77
CA VAL A 117 -22.67 8.30 1.62
C VAL A 117 -22.99 9.79 1.52
N LYS A 118 -22.37 10.63 2.36
CA LYS A 118 -22.56 12.09 2.30
C LYS A 118 -22.15 12.70 0.95
N GLN A 119 -21.19 12.08 0.28
CA GLN A 119 -20.66 12.51 -1.03
C GLN A 119 -21.36 11.83 -2.22
N GLY A 120 -22.49 11.15 -1.97
CA GLY A 120 -23.32 10.54 -3.02
C GLY A 120 -22.82 9.18 -3.53
N PHE A 121 -21.90 8.53 -2.80
CA PHE A 121 -21.52 7.14 -3.06
C PHE A 121 -22.46 6.18 -2.33
N ASN A 122 -22.54 4.95 -2.81
CA ASN A 122 -23.27 3.87 -2.20
C ASN A 122 -22.30 2.93 -1.49
N VAL A 123 -22.73 2.40 -0.36
CA VAL A 123 -22.06 1.28 0.33
C VAL A 123 -22.93 0.05 0.09
N SER A 124 -22.42 -0.91 -0.67
CA SER A 124 -23.12 -2.15 -0.98
C SER A 124 -22.26 -3.35 -0.62
N SER A 125 -22.88 -4.52 -0.55
CA SER A 125 -22.16 -5.79 -0.44
C SER A 125 -22.58 -6.77 -1.51
N PHE A 126 -21.66 -7.65 -1.88
CA PHE A 126 -21.90 -8.74 -2.82
C PHE A 126 -20.99 -9.94 -2.51
N PRO A 127 -21.40 -11.17 -2.85
CA PRO A 127 -20.55 -12.33 -2.70
C PRO A 127 -19.48 -12.35 -3.80
N LEU A 128 -18.24 -12.69 -3.43
CA LEU A 128 -17.15 -13.05 -4.34
C LEU A 128 -16.50 -14.32 -3.81
N ASN A 129 -16.67 -15.43 -4.52
CA ASN A 129 -16.37 -16.77 -4.00
C ASN A 129 -17.13 -17.01 -2.68
N ASP A 130 -16.43 -17.49 -1.64
CA ASP A 130 -17.00 -17.73 -0.31
C ASP A 130 -16.92 -16.50 0.62
N GLN A 131 -16.56 -15.33 0.09
CA GLN A 131 -16.38 -14.09 0.86
C GLN A 131 -17.46 -13.05 0.56
N THR A 132 -17.87 -12.31 1.59
CA THR A 132 -18.72 -11.12 1.42
C THR A 132 -17.82 -9.91 1.22
N ILE A 133 -17.93 -9.27 0.06
CA ILE A 133 -17.20 -8.05 -0.27
C ILE A 133 -18.11 -6.86 -0.03
N PHE A 134 -17.56 -5.82 0.58
CA PHE A 134 -18.19 -4.51 0.72
C PHE A 134 -17.53 -3.53 -0.26
N ALA A 135 -18.34 -2.68 -0.88
CA ALA A 135 -17.90 -1.80 -1.95
C ALA A 135 -18.43 -0.39 -1.78
N TRP A 136 -17.54 0.59 -1.94
CA TRP A 136 -17.91 1.97 -2.19
C TRP A 136 -18.06 2.18 -3.69
N THR A 137 -19.28 2.51 -4.12
CA THR A 137 -19.63 2.62 -5.54
C THR A 137 -20.29 3.93 -5.89
N LYS A 138 -19.97 4.46 -7.07
CA LYS A 138 -20.69 5.58 -7.69
C LYS A 138 -21.56 5.04 -8.81
N LEU A 139 -22.87 5.20 -8.67
CA LEU A 139 -23.81 4.79 -9.71
C LEU A 139 -23.83 5.81 -10.84
N LYS A 140 -23.75 5.32 -12.07
CA LYS A 140 -23.91 6.09 -13.29
C LYS A 140 -25.07 5.51 -14.08
N PHE A 141 -25.95 6.37 -14.58
CA PHE A 141 -27.03 5.96 -15.45
C PHE A 141 -26.58 6.14 -16.91
N LEU A 142 -26.48 5.03 -17.64
CA LEU A 142 -26.10 5.01 -19.05
C LEU A 142 -27.21 4.30 -19.83
N ASN A 143 -28.05 5.06 -20.54
CA ASN A 143 -29.04 4.53 -21.50
C ASN A 143 -29.86 3.33 -20.97
N LYS A 144 -30.58 3.52 -19.86
CA LYS A 144 -31.40 2.50 -19.15
C LYS A 144 -30.60 1.40 -18.43
N VAL A 145 -29.28 1.43 -18.46
CA VAL A 145 -28.41 0.58 -17.66
C VAL A 145 -27.87 1.39 -16.50
N VAL A 146 -27.85 0.79 -15.30
CA VAL A 146 -27.15 1.33 -14.13
C VAL A 146 -25.78 0.68 -14.11
N ASP A 147 -24.75 1.49 -14.30
CA ASP A 147 -23.36 1.10 -14.13
C ASP A 147 -22.86 1.52 -12.74
N ALA A 148 -22.02 0.70 -12.12
CA ALA A 148 -21.50 0.94 -10.79
C ALA A 148 -19.98 1.05 -10.84
N GLN A 149 -19.47 2.27 -10.73
CA GLN A 149 -18.03 2.49 -10.64
C GLN A 149 -17.57 2.24 -9.20
N ILE A 150 -16.75 1.19 -9.02
CA ILE A 150 -16.10 0.90 -7.74
C ILE A 150 -14.96 1.89 -7.52
N ILE A 151 -14.91 2.47 -6.33
CA ILE A 151 -13.81 3.35 -5.89
C ILE A 151 -12.98 2.73 -4.75
N GLY A 152 -13.46 1.64 -4.17
CA GLY A 152 -12.74 0.84 -3.21
C GLY A 152 -13.58 -0.34 -2.75
N LEU A 153 -12.90 -1.42 -2.37
CA LEU A 153 -13.49 -2.64 -1.85
C LEU A 153 -12.85 -2.96 -0.50
N HIS A 154 -13.59 -3.63 0.36
CA HIS A 154 -13.03 -4.26 1.55
C HIS A 154 -13.73 -5.56 1.92
N THR A 155 -13.01 -6.46 2.59
CA THR A 155 -13.54 -7.70 3.15
C THR A 155 -12.67 -8.18 4.31
N THR A 156 -13.27 -8.93 5.21
CA THR A 156 -12.57 -9.52 6.35
C THR A 156 -12.16 -10.96 6.02
N VAL A 157 -10.88 -11.27 6.17
CA VAL A 157 -10.34 -12.64 6.07
C VAL A 157 -9.50 -12.92 7.31
N ASP A 158 -9.84 -13.99 8.04
CA ASP A 158 -9.22 -14.33 9.32
C ASP A 158 -9.22 -13.14 10.31
N ASN A 159 -8.04 -12.65 10.71
CA ASN A 159 -7.86 -11.49 11.59
C ASN A 159 -7.52 -10.21 10.83
N TYR A 160 -7.73 -10.15 9.52
CA TYR A 160 -7.35 -9.02 8.69
C TYR A 160 -8.52 -8.46 7.92
N GLU A 161 -8.54 -7.15 7.78
CA GLU A 161 -9.32 -6.47 6.76
C GLU A 161 -8.44 -6.22 5.55
N ILE A 162 -8.95 -6.63 4.38
CA ILE A 162 -8.28 -6.48 3.09
C ILE A 162 -9.03 -5.41 2.33
N PHE A 163 -8.36 -4.32 1.99
CA PHE A 163 -8.84 -3.29 1.10
C PHE A 163 -8.22 -3.46 -0.28
N ALA A 164 -8.97 -3.17 -1.34
CA ALA A 164 -8.47 -3.22 -2.72
C ALA A 164 -9.07 -2.11 -3.58
N SER A 165 -8.33 -1.70 -4.61
CA SER A 165 -8.79 -0.74 -5.62
C SER A 165 -9.91 -1.26 -6.53
N ASP A 166 -9.96 -2.58 -6.74
CA ASP A 166 -10.82 -3.22 -7.74
C ASP A 166 -11.01 -4.71 -7.48
N ILE A 167 -11.99 -5.30 -8.19
CA ILE A 167 -12.40 -6.71 -8.01
C ILE A 167 -11.28 -7.67 -8.38
N LEU A 168 -10.51 -7.39 -9.43
CA LEU A 168 -9.45 -8.31 -9.89
C LEU A 168 -8.33 -8.41 -8.86
N THR A 169 -7.96 -7.27 -8.25
CA THR A 169 -7.00 -7.23 -7.14
C THR A 169 -7.54 -8.00 -5.94
N MET A 170 -8.81 -7.80 -5.57
CA MET A 170 -9.46 -8.54 -4.48
C MET A 170 -9.47 -10.05 -4.75
N GLU A 171 -9.93 -10.47 -5.93
CA GLU A 171 -10.02 -11.87 -6.35
C GLU A 171 -8.65 -12.53 -6.34
N LYS A 172 -7.62 -11.86 -6.86
CA LYS A 172 -6.23 -12.34 -6.86
C LYS A 172 -5.76 -12.72 -5.45
N ILE A 173 -6.08 -11.88 -4.47
CA ILE A 173 -5.71 -12.09 -3.06
C ILE A 173 -6.51 -13.26 -2.47
N LEU A 174 -7.84 -13.23 -2.61
CA LEU A 174 -8.72 -14.23 -1.99
C LEU A 174 -8.51 -15.64 -2.52
N THR A 175 -8.24 -15.77 -3.82
CA THR A 175 -8.04 -17.06 -4.48
C THR A 175 -6.60 -17.57 -4.42
N HIS A 176 -5.67 -16.78 -3.85
CA HIS A 176 -4.25 -17.08 -3.85
C HIS A 176 -3.72 -17.43 -5.26
N GLN A 177 -4.17 -16.66 -6.27
CA GLN A 177 -3.79 -16.85 -7.69
C GLN A 177 -2.27 -16.83 -7.90
N GLU A 178 -1.55 -16.14 -7.03
CA GLU A 178 -0.11 -16.02 -7.02
C GLU A 178 0.44 -16.44 -5.66
N ASN A 179 1.72 -16.83 -5.63
CA ASN A 179 2.39 -17.07 -4.37
C ASN A 179 2.42 -15.79 -3.52
N PRO A 180 2.29 -15.90 -2.19
CA PRO A 180 2.53 -14.78 -1.29
C PRO A 180 3.90 -14.14 -1.53
N LEU A 181 4.00 -12.82 -1.35
CA LEU A 181 5.24 -12.06 -1.45
C LEU A 181 6.31 -12.62 -0.49
N THR A 182 5.89 -13.15 0.66
CA THR A 182 6.78 -13.83 1.62
C THR A 182 7.45 -15.09 1.07
N GLN A 183 6.95 -15.68 -0.02
CA GLN A 183 7.57 -16.80 -0.70
C GLN A 183 8.55 -16.37 -1.80
N ASN A 184 8.47 -15.12 -2.27
CA ASN A 184 9.35 -14.59 -3.30
C ASN A 184 10.81 -14.52 -2.81
N ARG A 185 11.72 -15.14 -3.56
CA ARG A 185 13.15 -15.23 -3.17
C ARG A 185 13.80 -13.86 -3.04
N GLN A 186 13.49 -12.93 -3.93
CA GLN A 186 14.09 -11.59 -3.91
C GLN A 186 13.60 -10.80 -2.70
N PHE A 187 12.30 -10.89 -2.41
CA PHE A 187 11.74 -10.34 -1.19
C PHE A 187 12.39 -10.94 0.05
N LYS A 188 12.57 -12.26 0.14
CA LYS A 188 13.24 -12.92 1.28
C LYS A 188 14.67 -12.43 1.49
N THR A 189 15.45 -12.27 0.42
CA THR A 189 16.83 -11.74 0.50
C THR A 189 16.82 -10.31 1.02
N ALA A 190 15.99 -9.43 0.44
CA ALA A 190 15.88 -8.03 0.87
C ALA A 190 15.37 -7.90 2.32
N ALA A 191 14.38 -8.72 2.69
CA ALA A 191 13.81 -8.82 4.03
C ALA A 191 14.75 -9.46 5.06
N GLY A 192 15.79 -10.19 4.62
CA GLY A 192 16.74 -10.85 5.51
C GLY A 192 17.62 -9.88 6.32
N HIS A 193 17.72 -8.62 5.89
CA HIS A 193 18.54 -7.59 6.53
C HIS A 193 17.80 -6.77 7.61
N ARG A 194 16.68 -7.27 8.14
CA ARG A 194 15.91 -6.61 9.21
C ARG A 194 16.70 -6.63 10.53
N SER A 195 16.93 -5.47 11.14
CA SER A 195 17.38 -5.43 12.55
C SER A 195 16.21 -5.77 13.48
N GLN A 196 16.51 -6.22 14.70
CA GLN A 196 15.52 -6.66 15.70
C GLN A 196 14.52 -5.57 16.14
N THR A 197 14.73 -4.30 15.76
CA THR A 197 13.91 -3.15 16.17
C THR A 197 13.09 -2.53 15.04
N ASN A 198 13.02 -3.17 13.87
CA ASN A 198 12.42 -2.56 12.67
C ASN A 198 10.90 -2.34 12.86
N GLN A 199 10.46 -1.08 12.86
CA GLN A 199 9.04 -0.68 13.02
C GLN A 199 8.26 -0.77 11.69
N GLY A 200 8.94 -1.16 10.63
CA GLY A 200 8.42 -1.39 9.28
C GLY A 200 9.43 -0.96 8.23
N TYR A 201 9.15 -1.32 6.98
CA TYR A 201 10.05 -1.09 5.86
C TYR A 201 9.26 -0.94 4.56
N VAL A 202 9.91 -0.31 3.58
CA VAL A 202 9.43 -0.23 2.20
C VAL A 202 10.28 -1.14 1.34
N TYR A 203 9.66 -2.00 0.57
CA TYR A 203 10.29 -2.87 -0.42
C TYR A 203 9.85 -2.45 -1.82
N ILE A 204 10.79 -2.33 -2.75
CA ILE A 204 10.52 -2.04 -4.16
C ILE A 204 11.25 -3.09 -5.00
N ASP A 205 10.48 -3.90 -5.74
CA ASP A 205 11.02 -4.76 -6.80
C ASP A 205 11.32 -3.88 -8.01
N TRP A 206 12.60 -3.58 -8.22
CA TRP A 206 13.02 -2.64 -9.26
C TRP A 206 12.65 -3.14 -10.66
N GLN A 207 12.74 -4.46 -10.90
CA GLN A 207 12.41 -5.01 -12.21
C GLN A 207 10.93 -4.81 -12.59
N LYS A 208 10.04 -4.85 -11.60
CA LYS A 208 8.59 -4.64 -11.81
C LYS A 208 8.22 -3.16 -11.85
N SER A 209 8.88 -2.36 -11.02
CA SER A 209 8.47 -0.97 -10.76
C SER A 209 9.21 0.06 -11.59
N GLN A 210 10.36 -0.26 -12.19
CA GLN A 210 11.22 0.73 -12.86
C GLN A 210 10.46 1.59 -13.87
N ARG A 211 9.82 0.96 -14.87
CA ARG A 211 9.14 1.71 -15.94
C ARG A 211 7.99 2.58 -15.40
N PHE A 212 7.25 2.06 -14.43
CA PHE A 212 6.19 2.81 -13.76
C PHE A 212 6.74 4.00 -12.98
N LEU A 213 7.78 3.81 -12.16
CA LEU A 213 8.38 4.90 -11.38
C LEU A 213 9.01 5.96 -12.30
N GLU A 214 9.63 5.56 -13.41
CA GLU A 214 10.19 6.44 -14.43
C GLU A 214 9.11 7.22 -15.20
N SER A 215 7.99 6.58 -15.57
CA SER A 215 6.91 7.24 -16.32
C SER A 215 6.21 8.34 -15.52
N GLN A 216 6.26 8.27 -14.20
CA GLN A 216 5.69 9.29 -13.31
C GLN A 216 6.51 10.60 -13.22
N GLN A 217 7.62 10.72 -13.97
CA GLN A 217 8.51 11.90 -14.02
C GLN A 217 8.92 12.41 -12.63
N PRO A 218 9.83 11.72 -11.92
CA PRO A 218 10.30 12.15 -10.61
C PRO A 218 10.97 13.53 -10.67
N LEU A 219 10.62 14.42 -9.74
CA LEU A 219 11.03 15.83 -9.73
C LEU A 219 12.43 16.11 -9.15
N VAL A 220 13.19 15.09 -8.61
CA VAL A 220 14.64 15.02 -8.12
C VAL A 220 14.74 14.07 -6.89
N PRO A 221 15.90 13.50 -6.41
CA PRO A 221 17.24 13.26 -6.96
C PRO A 221 17.50 11.79 -7.35
N LEU A 222 16.51 10.89 -7.25
CA LEU A 222 16.67 9.53 -7.76
C LEU A 222 16.60 9.46 -9.29
N GLY A 223 16.01 10.46 -9.97
CA GLY A 223 16.03 10.55 -11.43
C GLY A 223 17.43 10.50 -12.03
N GLU A 224 18.40 11.21 -11.43
CA GLU A 224 19.81 11.16 -11.84
C GLU A 224 20.45 9.81 -11.51
N LEU A 225 20.09 9.21 -10.38
CA LEU A 225 20.56 7.89 -9.96
C LEU A 225 20.02 6.77 -10.88
N PHE A 226 18.76 6.85 -11.34
CA PHE A 226 18.16 5.88 -12.27
C PHE A 226 18.89 5.84 -13.63
N ALA A 227 19.51 6.94 -14.03
CA ALA A 227 20.37 7.00 -15.21
C ALA A 227 21.77 6.41 -15.00
N GLN A 228 22.22 6.20 -13.75
CA GLN A 228 23.55 5.68 -13.46
C GLN A 228 23.67 4.16 -13.72
N PRO A 229 24.86 3.67 -14.12
CA PRO A 229 25.09 2.25 -14.40
C PRO A 229 24.70 1.31 -13.25
N LEU A 230 24.87 1.76 -12.00
CA LEU A 230 24.48 1.02 -10.79
C LEU A 230 22.99 0.64 -10.79
N PHE A 231 22.11 1.48 -11.34
CA PHE A 231 20.66 1.24 -11.33
C PHE A 231 20.16 0.37 -12.49
N LYS A 232 20.95 0.21 -13.56
CA LYS A 232 20.67 -0.78 -14.61
C LYS A 232 20.69 -2.21 -14.06
N ASN A 233 21.56 -2.44 -13.07
CA ASN A 233 21.71 -3.70 -12.39
C ASN A 233 20.93 -3.76 -11.07
N LEU A 234 20.08 -2.78 -10.75
CA LEU A 234 19.30 -2.84 -9.52
C LEU A 234 18.23 -3.94 -9.62
N ARG A 235 18.12 -4.75 -8.56
CA ARG A 235 17.11 -5.81 -8.39
C ARG A 235 16.00 -5.34 -7.47
N SER A 236 16.35 -4.76 -6.33
CA SER A 236 15.39 -4.23 -5.38
C SER A 236 15.98 -3.11 -4.53
N LEU A 237 15.09 -2.27 -4.02
CA LEU A 237 15.37 -1.19 -3.09
C LEU A 237 14.61 -1.46 -1.80
N THR A 238 15.27 -1.35 -0.64
CA THR A 238 14.60 -1.47 0.66
C THR A 238 14.93 -0.27 1.55
N ILE A 239 13.90 0.35 2.11
CA ILE A 239 14.02 1.48 3.02
C ILE A 239 13.59 0.98 4.40
N ASN A 240 14.53 0.94 5.34
CA ASN A 240 14.28 0.51 6.73
C ASN A 240 14.16 1.73 7.66
N ASN A 241 13.31 1.61 8.68
CA ASN A 241 13.20 2.59 9.76
C ASN A 241 13.66 1.98 11.10
N TYR A 242 14.82 2.42 11.58
CA TYR A 242 15.43 1.94 12.83
C TYR A 242 15.07 2.81 14.03
N GLY A 243 13.78 3.12 14.22
CA GLY A 243 13.27 3.79 15.42
C GLY A 243 13.80 5.22 15.66
N GLN A 244 13.21 5.88 16.67
CA GLN A 244 13.50 7.29 16.99
C GLN A 244 14.48 7.40 18.18
N ASN A 245 15.59 8.12 18.00
CA ASN A 245 16.18 8.91 19.07
C ASN A 245 15.64 10.35 18.93
N PRO A 246 15.26 11.05 20.01
CA PRO A 246 14.83 12.44 19.92
C PRO A 246 15.91 13.28 19.21
N GLY A 247 15.57 13.87 18.06
CA GLY A 247 16.45 14.72 17.27
C GLY A 247 17.36 14.03 16.25
N MET A 248 17.38 12.69 16.14
CA MET A 248 18.12 11.98 15.07
C MET A 248 17.35 10.76 14.56
N TRP A 249 16.90 10.85 13.31
CA TRP A 249 16.28 9.75 12.57
C TRP A 249 17.35 8.82 11.99
N LYS A 250 17.29 7.52 12.29
CA LYS A 250 18.18 6.49 11.71
C LYS A 250 17.39 5.60 10.75
N GLY A 251 17.54 5.83 9.45
CA GLY A 251 17.04 4.96 8.39
C GLY A 251 18.19 4.44 7.53
N GLY A 252 17.98 3.33 6.84
CA GLY A 252 18.95 2.77 5.90
C GLY A 252 18.28 2.45 4.57
N VAL A 253 18.97 2.77 3.47
CA VAL A 253 18.57 2.40 2.12
C VAL A 253 19.49 1.27 1.66
N PHE A 254 18.90 0.13 1.32
CA PHE A 254 19.62 -1.06 0.86
C PHE A 254 19.31 -1.29 -0.61
N PHE A 255 20.37 -1.40 -1.41
CA PHE A 255 20.31 -1.75 -2.82
C PHE A 255 20.74 -3.20 -2.98
N GLN A 256 19.88 -4.01 -3.59
CA GLN A 256 20.27 -5.33 -4.06
C GLN A 256 20.51 -5.25 -5.55
N LEU A 257 21.69 -5.68 -6.02
CA LEU A 257 22.00 -5.74 -7.45
C LEU A 257 21.62 -7.12 -8.02
N LYS A 258 21.43 -7.19 -9.33
CA LYS A 258 21.35 -8.42 -10.11
C LYS A 258 22.73 -9.07 -10.09
N ASP A 259 22.76 -10.37 -9.87
CA ASP A 259 23.96 -11.19 -10.08
C ASP A 259 24.39 -11.18 -11.56
#